data_AF-A0A1F6ZJ84-F1
#
_entry.id   AF-A0A1F6ZJ84-F1
#
_cell.length_a   1.000
_cell.length_b   1.000
_cell.length_c   1.000
_cell.angle_alpha   90.00
_cell.angle_beta   90.00
_cell.angle_gamma   90.00
#
_symmetry.space_group_name_H-M   'P 1'
#
loop_
_entity.id
_entity.type
_entity.pdbx_description
1 polymer ?
#
loop_
_entity_poly.entity_id
_entity_poly.type
_entity_poly.pdbx_seq_one_letter_code
_entity_poly.pdbx_strand_id
1 'polypeptide(L)'
;MDKGDIERIQKEVQRAFDTHEAAAFAYVSSLADTLMDAPDKGIDLIVKTYNQALNDAYTNERGVNNRAFVQAMAGGPHEAVPWAVYNAVGTVYPYLDRKQKNRALGEILRILDTRNYAEVNGGNGVGHTTGIREPLLLSDIVIARWLYWPGLHDEEHLWKDKACFCDFQAETMDKEGMFYPTRVNSDFLVAYALLRKDFTPFGEEYAQAANPAFLERALKGIVAMRFAGAKGQSDVIKGTERLKELLPEIVHDRIEPLRQEGDWVDYKEFR
;
A
#
# COMPACT_ATOMS: atom_id res chain seq x y z
N MET A 1 16.32 -37.12 3.84
CA MET A 1 16.92 -35.84 3.43
C MET A 1 18.24 -35.76 4.16
N ASP A 2 19.35 -35.82 3.44
CA ASP A 2 20.67 -35.73 4.07
C ASP A 2 21.05 -34.26 4.29
N LYS A 3 22.19 -34.03 4.97
CA LYS A 3 22.66 -32.67 5.26
C LYS A 3 22.96 -31.86 3.99
N GLY A 4 23.37 -32.51 2.91
CA GLY A 4 23.67 -31.87 1.62
C GLY A 4 22.41 -31.42 0.88
N ASP A 5 21.32 -32.18 0.98
CA ASP A 5 20.01 -31.77 0.46
C ASP A 5 19.48 -30.51 1.16
N ILE A 6 19.66 -30.41 2.49
CA ILE A 6 19.23 -29.26 3.29
C ILE A 6 20.04 -28.01 2.91
N GLU A 7 21.37 -28.12 2.81
CA GLU A 7 22.24 -27.00 2.41
C GLU A 7 21.95 -26.54 0.97
N ARG A 8 21.61 -27.46 0.05
CA ARG A 8 21.19 -27.11 -1.31
C ARG A 8 19.86 -26.34 -1.32
N ILE A 9 18.86 -26.80 -0.57
CA ILE A 9 17.57 -26.13 -0.45
C ILE A 9 17.74 -24.73 0.15
N GLN A 10 18.53 -24.60 1.21
CA GLN A 10 18.83 -23.30 1.83
C GLN A 10 19.49 -22.33 0.85
N LYS A 11 20.45 -22.81 0.06
CA LYS A 11 21.12 -21.99 -0.95
C LYS A 11 20.19 -21.57 -2.09
N GLU A 12 19.30 -22.45 -2.54
CA GLU A 12 18.29 -22.12 -3.57
C GLU A 12 17.25 -21.11 -3.06
N VAL A 13 16.84 -21.23 -1.80
CA VAL A 13 15.93 -20.29 -1.14
C VAL A 13 16.59 -18.92 -0.96
N GLN A 14 17.81 -18.86 -0.40
CA GLN A 14 18.55 -17.61 -0.21
C GLN A 14 18.81 -16.89 -1.55
N ARG A 15 19.16 -17.64 -2.59
CA ARG A 15 19.43 -17.09 -3.91
C ARG A 15 18.18 -16.55 -4.59
N ALA A 16 17.04 -17.23 -4.42
CA ALA A 16 15.78 -16.68 -4.91
C ALA A 16 15.60 -15.29 -4.30
N PHE A 17 15.75 -15.15 -2.97
CA PHE A 17 15.62 -13.88 -2.24
C PHE A 17 16.42 -12.73 -2.85
N ASP A 18 17.70 -12.92 -3.19
CA ASP A 18 18.57 -11.89 -3.78
C ASP A 18 18.10 -11.38 -5.16
N THR A 19 17.26 -12.14 -5.89
CA THR A 19 16.81 -11.79 -7.26
C THR A 19 15.43 -11.14 -7.34
N HIS A 20 14.64 -11.13 -6.26
CA HIS A 20 13.25 -10.67 -6.30
C HIS A 20 13.11 -9.19 -6.58
N GLU A 21 13.94 -8.34 -5.97
CA GLU A 21 13.89 -6.89 -6.22
C GLU A 21 14.27 -6.57 -7.66
N ALA A 22 15.37 -7.15 -8.16
CA ALA A 22 15.84 -6.93 -9.53
C ALA A 22 14.80 -7.39 -10.57
N ALA A 23 14.20 -8.57 -10.37
CA ALA A 23 13.12 -9.08 -11.22
C ALA A 23 11.89 -8.18 -11.14
N ALA A 24 11.51 -7.71 -9.96
CA ALA A 24 10.39 -6.80 -9.80
C ALA A 24 10.62 -5.47 -10.54
N PHE A 25 11.80 -4.86 -10.40
CA PHE A 25 12.13 -3.62 -11.10
C PHE A 25 12.17 -3.76 -12.63
N ALA A 26 12.64 -4.89 -13.16
CA ALA A 26 12.76 -5.12 -14.60
C ALA A 26 11.42 -4.99 -15.36
N TYR A 27 10.30 -5.31 -14.69
CA TYR A 27 8.98 -5.29 -15.30
C TYR A 27 8.16 -4.04 -14.96
N VAL A 28 8.42 -3.44 -13.80
CA VAL A 28 7.57 -2.40 -13.22
C VAL A 28 7.74 -1.04 -13.89
N SER A 29 8.93 -0.71 -14.41
CA SER A 29 9.13 0.52 -15.19
C SER A 29 8.29 0.53 -16.47
N SER A 30 8.32 -0.56 -17.25
CA SER A 30 7.52 -0.68 -18.48
C SER A 30 6.00 -0.64 -18.21
N LEU A 31 5.58 -1.24 -17.09
CA LEU A 31 4.19 -1.15 -16.64
C LEU A 31 3.81 0.29 -16.30
N ALA A 32 4.64 1.01 -15.53
CA ALA A 32 4.40 2.40 -15.16
C ALA A 32 4.32 3.32 -16.39
N ASP A 33 5.25 3.17 -17.35
CA ASP A 33 5.24 3.92 -18.60
C ASP A 33 3.95 3.66 -19.40
N THR A 34 3.58 2.37 -19.54
CA THR A 34 2.33 2.01 -20.25
C THR A 34 1.09 2.53 -19.54
N LEU A 35 1.08 2.54 -18.19
CA LEU A 35 -0.01 3.08 -17.39
C LEU A 35 -0.14 4.60 -17.55
N MET A 36 0.96 5.33 -17.77
CA MET A 36 0.93 6.76 -18.05
C MET A 36 0.47 7.06 -19.49
N ASP A 37 1.02 6.35 -20.47
CA ASP A 37 0.78 6.64 -21.89
C ASP A 37 -0.56 6.08 -22.41
N ALA A 38 -0.95 4.91 -21.91
CA ALA A 38 -2.17 4.20 -22.33
C ALA A 38 -2.80 3.46 -21.13
N PRO A 39 -3.43 4.18 -20.19
CA PRO A 39 -3.88 3.64 -18.90
C PRO A 39 -4.68 2.34 -19.02
N ASP A 40 -5.65 2.27 -19.94
CA ASP A 40 -6.47 1.07 -20.13
C ASP A 40 -5.65 -0.16 -20.52
N LYS A 41 -4.62 0.01 -21.36
CA LYS A 41 -3.70 -1.08 -21.74
C LYS A 41 -2.80 -1.45 -20.57
N GLY A 42 -2.30 -0.46 -19.84
CA GLY A 42 -1.46 -0.70 -18.65
C GLY A 42 -2.21 -1.49 -17.59
N ILE A 43 -3.48 -1.17 -17.37
CA ILE A 43 -4.36 -1.90 -16.44
C ILE A 43 -4.49 -3.37 -16.85
N ASP A 44 -4.73 -3.64 -18.14
CA ASP A 44 -4.85 -5.02 -18.66
C ASP A 44 -3.54 -5.83 -18.53
N LEU A 45 -2.41 -5.17 -18.26
CA LEU A 45 -1.11 -5.80 -18.05
C LEU A 45 -0.78 -6.05 -16.58
N ILE A 46 -1.54 -5.55 -15.59
CA ILE A 46 -1.18 -5.64 -14.16
C ILE A 46 -0.95 -7.11 -13.73
N VAL A 47 -1.94 -7.99 -13.90
CA VAL A 47 -1.84 -9.41 -13.51
C VAL A 47 -0.79 -10.17 -14.31
N LYS A 48 -0.63 -9.83 -15.60
CA LYS A 48 0.40 -10.43 -16.45
C LYS A 48 1.79 -10.06 -15.94
N THR A 49 2.03 -8.78 -15.68
CA THR A 49 3.29 -8.24 -15.16
C THR A 49 3.64 -8.86 -13.82
N TYR A 50 2.66 -8.95 -12.90
CA TYR A 50 2.84 -9.63 -11.62
C TYR A 50 3.28 -11.09 -11.78
N ASN A 51 2.62 -11.85 -12.65
CA ASN A 51 2.98 -13.24 -12.87
C ASN A 51 4.33 -13.42 -13.56
N GLN A 52 4.69 -12.53 -14.48
CA GLN A 52 6.01 -12.53 -15.12
C GLN A 52 7.11 -12.21 -14.11
N ALA A 53 6.96 -11.16 -13.32
CA ALA A 53 7.91 -10.79 -12.28
C ALA A 53 8.12 -11.94 -11.26
N LEU A 54 7.04 -12.61 -10.84
CA LEU A 54 7.17 -13.80 -10.00
C LEU A 54 7.89 -14.94 -10.72
N ASN A 55 7.51 -15.26 -11.95
CA ASN A 55 8.13 -16.37 -12.67
C ASN A 55 9.64 -16.15 -12.82
N ASP A 56 10.05 -14.93 -13.12
CA ASP A 56 11.46 -14.59 -13.27
C ASP A 56 12.21 -14.62 -11.93
N ALA A 57 11.62 -14.05 -10.87
CA ALA A 57 12.21 -14.07 -9.53
C ALA A 57 12.43 -15.49 -8.98
N TYR A 58 11.64 -16.46 -9.44
CA TYR A 58 11.75 -17.86 -9.05
C TYR A 58 12.38 -18.77 -10.11
N THR A 59 12.90 -18.23 -11.21
CA THR A 59 13.60 -19.00 -12.24
C THR A 59 15.10 -18.99 -11.97
N ASN A 60 15.70 -20.17 -11.85
CA ASN A 60 17.15 -20.29 -11.62
C ASN A 60 17.96 -20.13 -12.93
N GLU A 61 19.30 -20.08 -12.82
CA GLU A 61 20.22 -19.96 -13.97
C GLU A 61 20.07 -21.04 -15.04
N ARG A 62 19.46 -22.18 -14.69
CA ARG A 62 19.21 -23.29 -15.61
C ARG A 62 17.86 -23.17 -16.33
N GLY A 63 17.12 -22.08 -16.09
CA GLY A 63 15.79 -21.84 -16.66
C GLY A 63 14.67 -22.64 -15.98
N VAL A 64 14.93 -23.22 -14.79
CA VAL A 64 13.92 -23.98 -14.05
C VAL A 64 13.18 -23.05 -13.09
N ASN A 65 11.87 -22.95 -13.25
CA ASN A 65 11.00 -22.15 -12.39
C ASN A 65 10.58 -22.95 -11.15
N ASN A 66 11.08 -22.52 -9.99
CA ASN A 66 10.84 -23.16 -8.69
C ASN A 66 9.74 -22.47 -7.87
N ARG A 67 8.91 -21.61 -8.50
CA ARG A 67 7.91 -20.77 -7.81
C ARG A 67 7.00 -21.58 -6.89
N ALA A 68 6.40 -22.65 -7.40
CA ALA A 68 5.45 -23.45 -6.64
C ALA A 68 6.10 -24.06 -5.37
N PHE A 69 7.33 -24.54 -5.48
CA PHE A 69 8.07 -25.12 -4.37
C PHE A 69 8.47 -24.05 -3.35
N VAL A 70 9.08 -22.96 -3.79
CA VAL A 70 9.57 -21.90 -2.89
C VAL A 70 8.42 -21.21 -2.18
N GLN A 71 7.33 -20.89 -2.89
CA GLN A 71 6.16 -20.26 -2.26
C GLN A 71 5.48 -21.18 -1.25
N ALA A 72 5.41 -22.49 -1.52
CA ALA A 72 4.86 -23.45 -0.55
C ALA A 72 5.70 -23.53 0.73
N MET A 73 7.03 -23.40 0.62
CA MET A 73 7.95 -23.41 1.76
C MET A 73 7.98 -22.08 2.52
N ALA A 74 7.88 -20.96 1.82
CA ALA A 74 7.94 -19.61 2.39
C ALA A 74 6.58 -19.09 2.88
N GLY A 75 5.48 -19.76 2.54
CA GLY A 75 4.12 -19.32 2.88
C GLY A 75 3.58 -18.19 1.99
N GLY A 76 4.18 -17.95 0.83
CA GLY A 76 3.81 -16.87 -0.08
C GLY A 76 4.94 -16.45 -1.04
N PRO A 77 4.70 -15.51 -1.97
CA PRO A 77 5.77 -14.83 -2.68
C PRO A 77 6.51 -13.90 -1.74
N HIS A 78 7.78 -13.61 -2.04
CA HIS A 78 8.50 -12.53 -1.39
C HIS A 78 7.81 -11.20 -1.72
N GLU A 79 7.56 -10.39 -0.69
CA GLU A 79 6.75 -9.18 -0.69
C GLU A 79 7.24 -8.10 -1.67
N ALA A 80 8.55 -8.06 -1.95
CA ALA A 80 9.13 -7.09 -2.87
C ALA A 80 8.49 -7.16 -4.27
N VAL A 81 8.11 -8.36 -4.73
CA VAL A 81 7.48 -8.53 -6.05
C VAL A 81 6.07 -7.93 -6.12
N PRO A 82 5.10 -8.31 -5.26
CA PRO A 82 3.80 -7.66 -5.24
C PRO A 82 3.91 -6.14 -4.98
N TRP A 83 4.75 -5.71 -4.05
CA TRP A 83 4.90 -4.29 -3.73
C TRP A 83 5.34 -3.45 -4.92
N ALA A 84 6.31 -3.92 -5.70
CA ALA A 84 6.77 -3.17 -6.87
C ALA A 84 5.64 -2.97 -7.88
N VAL A 85 4.83 -4.01 -8.14
CA VAL A 85 3.68 -3.90 -9.05
C VAL A 85 2.62 -2.96 -8.50
N TYR A 86 2.25 -3.09 -7.22
CA TYR A 86 1.25 -2.21 -6.62
C TYR A 86 1.71 -0.76 -6.56
N ASN A 87 3.00 -0.51 -6.33
CA ASN A 87 3.54 0.85 -6.28
C ASN A 87 3.73 1.46 -7.67
N ALA A 88 3.93 0.68 -8.74
CA ALA A 88 3.78 1.20 -10.11
C ALA A 88 2.34 1.66 -10.36
N VAL A 89 1.35 0.84 -10.01
CA VAL A 89 -0.06 1.23 -10.12
C VAL A 89 -0.32 2.45 -9.23
N GLY A 90 0.18 2.47 -8.00
CA GLY A 90 0.07 3.58 -7.07
C GLY A 90 0.63 4.89 -7.63
N THR A 91 1.74 4.85 -8.36
CA THR A 91 2.36 6.05 -8.96
C THR A 91 1.43 6.77 -9.93
N VAL A 92 0.64 6.02 -10.71
CA VAL A 92 -0.32 6.58 -11.67
C VAL A 92 -1.72 6.74 -11.11
N TYR A 93 -2.07 6.03 -10.03
CA TYR A 93 -3.44 5.92 -9.51
C TYR A 93 -4.14 7.27 -9.27
N PRO A 94 -3.48 8.31 -8.74
CA PRO A 94 -4.11 9.62 -8.56
C PRO A 94 -4.59 10.28 -9.85
N TYR A 95 -3.98 9.94 -10.99
CA TYR A 95 -4.27 10.53 -12.30
C TYR A 95 -5.30 9.73 -13.11
N LEU A 96 -5.66 8.54 -12.64
CA LEU A 96 -6.67 7.71 -13.27
C LEU A 96 -8.08 8.25 -12.97
N ASP A 97 -8.98 8.15 -13.95
CA ASP A 97 -10.40 8.40 -13.70
C ASP A 97 -11.02 7.29 -12.84
N ARG A 98 -12.21 7.51 -12.29
CA ARG A 98 -12.86 6.55 -11.39
C ARG A 98 -13.06 5.16 -12.02
N LYS A 99 -13.40 5.10 -13.31
CA LYS A 99 -13.62 3.84 -14.03
C LYS A 99 -12.31 3.08 -14.20
N GLN A 100 -11.24 3.79 -14.55
CA GLN A 100 -9.88 3.23 -14.66
C GLN A 100 -9.37 2.76 -13.30
N LYS A 101 -9.54 3.56 -12.24
CA LYS A 101 -9.19 3.16 -10.87
C LYS A 101 -9.95 1.90 -10.44
N ASN A 102 -11.25 1.79 -10.72
CA ASN A 102 -12.04 0.59 -10.40
C ASN A 102 -11.54 -0.64 -11.18
N ARG A 103 -11.15 -0.50 -12.45
CA ARG A 103 -10.52 -1.60 -13.20
C ARG A 103 -9.17 -2.01 -12.62
N ALA A 104 -8.28 -1.05 -12.35
CA ALA A 104 -6.98 -1.29 -11.71
C ALA A 104 -7.15 -2.00 -10.34
N LEU A 105 -8.08 -1.51 -9.53
CA LEU A 105 -8.45 -2.11 -8.25
C LEU A 105 -8.92 -3.55 -8.44
N GLY A 106 -9.78 -3.83 -9.42
CA GLY A 106 -10.23 -5.19 -9.73
C GLY A 106 -9.09 -6.15 -10.08
N GLU A 107 -8.08 -5.68 -10.81
CA GLU A 107 -6.88 -6.46 -11.11
C GLU A 107 -6.02 -6.72 -9.86
N ILE A 108 -5.84 -5.71 -9.01
CA ILE A 108 -5.11 -5.86 -7.74
C ILE A 108 -5.85 -6.80 -6.79
N LEU A 109 -7.16 -6.61 -6.60
CA LEU A 109 -7.99 -7.49 -5.77
C LEU A 109 -7.96 -8.93 -6.28
N ARG A 110 -7.94 -9.16 -7.60
CA ARG A 110 -7.75 -10.51 -8.15
C ARG A 110 -6.43 -11.14 -7.71
N ILE A 111 -5.36 -10.36 -7.58
CA ILE A 111 -4.10 -10.86 -7.03
C ILE A 111 -4.26 -11.18 -5.54
N LEU A 112 -4.80 -10.24 -4.75
CA LEU A 112 -4.95 -10.39 -3.30
C LEU A 112 -5.89 -11.54 -2.92
N ASP A 113 -7.02 -11.70 -3.61
CA ASP A 113 -8.05 -12.71 -3.36
C ASP A 113 -7.52 -14.15 -3.62
N THR A 114 -6.39 -14.31 -4.32
CA THR A 114 -5.74 -15.62 -4.51
C THR A 114 -4.78 -16.02 -3.38
N ARG A 115 -4.60 -15.16 -2.38
CA ARG A 115 -3.62 -15.32 -1.30
C ARG A 115 -4.27 -15.57 0.04
N ASN A 116 -3.48 -16.11 0.98
CA ASN A 116 -3.95 -16.24 2.34
C ASN A 116 -4.11 -14.85 2.96
N TYR A 117 -5.19 -14.65 3.71
CA TYR A 117 -5.43 -13.38 4.41
C TYR A 117 -4.25 -12.92 5.29
N ALA A 118 -3.64 -13.84 6.04
CA ALA A 118 -2.51 -13.54 6.90
C ALA A 118 -1.26 -13.13 6.11
N GLU A 119 -1.09 -13.63 4.88
CA GLU A 119 -0.02 -13.27 3.94
C GLU A 119 -0.29 -11.88 3.33
N VAL A 120 -1.55 -11.58 3.00
CA VAL A 120 -1.91 -10.27 2.44
C VAL A 120 -1.65 -9.16 3.46
N ASN A 121 -2.06 -9.39 4.71
CA ASN A 121 -2.00 -8.38 5.75
C ASN A 121 -0.73 -8.44 6.60
N GLY A 122 0.24 -9.31 6.33
CA GLY A 122 1.48 -9.32 7.12
C GLY A 122 1.28 -9.77 8.58
N GLY A 123 0.55 -10.87 8.79
CA GLY A 123 0.37 -11.49 10.12
C GLY A 123 1.69 -11.88 10.83
N ASN A 124 2.83 -11.81 10.12
CA ASN A 124 4.19 -12.00 10.65
C ASN A 124 5.09 -10.76 10.44
N GLY A 125 4.52 -9.56 10.33
CA GLY A 125 5.22 -8.27 10.22
C GLY A 125 5.14 -7.63 8.83
N VAL A 126 5.26 -8.42 7.76
CA VAL A 126 5.34 -7.91 6.39
C VAL A 126 4.38 -8.67 5.46
N GLY A 127 3.54 -7.93 4.74
CA GLY A 127 2.54 -8.50 3.83
C GLY A 127 2.27 -7.63 2.60
N HIS A 128 1.46 -8.14 1.67
CA HIS A 128 1.16 -7.48 0.40
C HIS A 128 0.68 -6.03 0.55
N THR A 129 -0.27 -5.75 1.45
CA THR A 129 -0.85 -4.41 1.62
C THR A 129 0.03 -3.48 2.45
N THR A 130 0.92 -4.03 3.27
CA THR A 130 1.83 -3.27 4.16
C THR A 130 2.90 -2.45 3.42
N GLY A 131 3.18 -2.76 2.15
CA GLY A 131 4.13 -2.02 1.31
C GLY A 131 3.48 -1.18 0.22
N ILE A 132 2.14 -1.03 0.23
CA ILE A 132 1.45 -0.11 -0.69
C ILE A 132 1.63 1.30 -0.14
N ARG A 133 2.27 2.17 -0.93
CA ARG A 133 2.65 3.52 -0.50
C ARG A 133 1.65 4.59 -0.91
N GLU A 134 0.92 4.40 -2.02
CA GLU A 134 -0.07 5.38 -2.48
C GLU A 134 -1.36 5.33 -1.63
N PRO A 135 -1.70 6.42 -0.92
CA PRO A 135 -2.87 6.47 -0.05
C PRO A 135 -4.19 6.13 -0.73
N LEU A 136 -4.43 6.66 -1.92
CA LEU A 136 -5.72 6.47 -2.60
C LEU A 136 -5.93 5.00 -2.96
N LEU A 137 -4.89 4.32 -3.44
CA LEU A 137 -4.96 2.91 -3.80
C LEU A 137 -5.23 2.04 -2.56
N LEU A 138 -4.46 2.23 -1.48
CA LEU A 138 -4.65 1.44 -0.26
C LEU A 138 -6.03 1.71 0.36
N SER A 139 -6.50 2.95 0.37
CA SER A 139 -7.83 3.29 0.88
C SER A 139 -8.96 2.62 0.07
N ASP A 140 -8.87 2.59 -1.27
CA ASP A 140 -9.85 1.93 -2.12
C ASP A 140 -9.83 0.39 -1.93
N ILE A 141 -8.65 -0.22 -1.76
CA ILE A 141 -8.53 -1.65 -1.40
C ILE A 141 -9.31 -1.94 -0.12
N VAL A 142 -9.14 -1.10 0.90
CA VAL A 142 -9.75 -1.26 2.21
C VAL A 142 -11.26 -1.01 2.17
N ILE A 143 -11.73 -0.05 1.37
CA ILE A 143 -13.16 0.19 1.19
C ILE A 143 -13.81 -1.02 0.50
N ALA A 144 -13.19 -1.53 -0.58
CA ALA A 144 -13.71 -2.68 -1.32
C ALA A 144 -13.60 -4.01 -0.53
N ARG A 145 -12.56 -4.15 0.31
CA ARG A 145 -12.24 -5.31 1.13
C ARG A 145 -11.68 -4.84 2.48
N TRP A 146 -12.56 -4.55 3.44
CA TRP A 146 -12.18 -4.07 4.78
C TRP A 146 -11.15 -4.96 5.47
N LEU A 147 -11.24 -6.26 5.19
CA LEU A 147 -10.35 -7.28 5.69
C LEU A 147 -8.90 -7.00 5.22
N TYR A 148 -8.63 -6.43 4.05
CA TYR A 148 -7.28 -6.09 3.60
C TYR A 148 -6.65 -4.85 4.23
N TRP A 149 -7.25 -4.30 5.30
CA TRP A 149 -6.59 -3.31 6.14
C TRP A 149 -5.40 -3.96 6.86
N PRO A 150 -4.15 -3.52 6.60
CA PRO A 150 -2.98 -4.10 7.26
C PRO A 150 -2.97 -3.78 8.77
N GLY A 151 -3.51 -2.63 9.18
CA GLY A 151 -3.32 -2.13 10.54
C GLY A 151 -2.03 -1.31 10.65
N LEU A 152 -1.74 -0.90 11.88
CA LEU A 152 -0.41 -0.42 12.26
C LEU A 152 0.29 -1.67 12.80
N HIS A 153 1.24 -2.22 12.04
CA HIS A 153 2.02 -3.39 12.44
C HIS A 153 3.07 -2.93 13.46
N ASP A 154 4.30 -2.80 13.00
CA ASP A 154 5.40 -2.32 13.82
C ASP A 154 5.56 -0.81 13.70
N GLU A 155 4.89 -0.10 12.77
CA GLU A 155 5.12 1.31 12.47
C GLU A 155 5.08 2.22 13.71
N GLU A 156 4.37 1.84 14.78
CA GLU A 156 4.37 2.55 16.06
C GLU A 156 5.77 2.85 16.61
N HIS A 157 6.75 1.95 16.39
CA HIS A 157 8.13 2.16 16.86
C HIS A 157 8.77 3.42 16.25
N LEU A 158 8.27 3.90 15.11
CA LEU A 158 8.82 5.07 14.43
C LEU A 158 8.62 6.36 15.25
N TRP A 159 7.50 6.49 15.99
CA TRP A 159 7.18 7.71 16.74
C TRP A 159 7.09 7.51 18.26
N LYS A 160 6.90 6.28 18.75
CA LYS A 160 6.65 6.02 20.18
C LYS A 160 7.80 6.44 21.11
N ASP A 161 9.04 6.34 20.63
CA ASP A 161 10.24 6.68 21.41
C ASP A 161 10.77 8.10 21.08
N LYS A 162 10.02 8.89 20.31
CA LYS A 162 10.44 10.25 19.91
C LYS A 162 9.96 11.27 20.91
N ALA A 163 10.86 12.14 21.36
CA ALA A 163 10.53 13.20 22.32
C ALA A 163 9.73 14.33 21.66
N CYS A 164 9.95 14.56 20.36
CA CYS A 164 9.22 15.56 19.58
C CYS A 164 9.09 15.16 18.10
N PHE A 165 8.22 15.87 17.38
CA PHE A 165 8.06 15.67 15.94
C PHE A 165 9.35 15.94 15.15
N CYS A 166 10.21 16.87 15.59
CA CYS A 166 11.48 17.16 14.92
C CYS A 166 12.40 15.93 14.88
N ASP A 167 12.41 15.11 15.94
CA ASP A 167 13.20 13.87 15.98
C ASP A 167 12.66 12.84 14.98
N PHE A 168 11.33 12.69 14.94
CA PHE A 168 10.66 11.84 13.96
C PHE A 168 10.98 12.30 12.54
N GLN A 169 10.80 13.59 12.25
CA GLN A 169 11.00 14.18 10.94
C GLN A 169 12.43 13.99 10.45
N ALA A 170 13.43 14.25 11.30
CA ALA A 170 14.84 14.12 10.95
C ALA A 170 15.24 12.69 10.52
N GLU A 171 14.60 11.66 11.08
CA GLU A 171 14.91 10.27 10.80
C GLU A 171 14.13 9.67 9.63
N THR A 172 12.90 10.15 9.42
CA THR A 172 11.92 9.46 8.56
C THR A 172 11.46 10.25 7.35
N MET A 173 11.67 11.57 7.31
CA MET A 173 11.17 12.44 6.26
C MET A 173 12.29 13.22 5.55
N ASP A 174 12.10 13.46 4.26
CA ASP A 174 12.95 14.34 3.48
C ASP A 174 12.54 15.82 3.58
N LYS A 175 13.34 16.68 2.95
CA LYS A 175 13.11 18.12 2.89
C LYS A 175 11.84 18.53 2.13
N GLU A 176 11.26 17.63 1.34
CA GLU A 176 10.04 17.86 0.55
C GLU A 176 8.78 17.41 1.30
N GLY A 177 8.96 16.85 2.51
CA GLY A 177 7.89 16.36 3.35
C GLY A 177 7.40 14.96 2.98
N MET A 178 8.23 14.16 2.29
CA MET A 178 7.95 12.77 1.92
C MET A 178 8.71 11.81 2.84
N PHE A 179 8.17 10.60 3.06
CA PHE A 179 8.86 9.58 3.87
C PHE A 179 9.99 8.88 3.10
N TYR A 180 11.09 8.59 3.80
CA TYR A 180 12.18 7.80 3.24
C TYR A 180 11.74 6.34 3.00
N PRO A 181 11.85 5.82 1.76
CA PRO A 181 11.51 4.44 1.44
C PRO A 181 12.28 3.39 2.25
N THR A 182 13.46 3.76 2.75
CA THR A 182 14.34 2.90 3.55
C THR A 182 14.00 2.90 5.04
N ARG A 183 13.03 3.72 5.47
CA ARG A 183 12.63 3.91 6.86
C ARG A 183 11.17 3.61 7.11
N VAL A 184 10.33 3.78 6.09
CA VAL A 184 8.88 3.60 6.17
C VAL A 184 8.42 2.64 5.09
N ASN A 185 7.71 1.59 5.49
CA ASN A 185 7.18 0.58 4.57
C ASN A 185 5.93 1.08 3.82
N SER A 186 4.98 1.70 4.53
CA SER A 186 3.81 2.34 3.93
C SER A 186 3.67 3.78 4.38
N ASP A 187 3.81 4.69 3.42
CA ASP A 187 3.63 6.12 3.61
C ASP A 187 2.23 6.43 4.14
N PHE A 188 1.20 5.74 3.63
CA PHE A 188 -0.17 6.00 4.05
C PHE A 188 -0.46 5.57 5.49
N LEU A 189 0.03 4.41 5.92
CA LEU A 189 -0.20 3.94 7.30
C LEU A 189 0.45 4.86 8.33
N VAL A 190 1.67 5.32 8.06
CA VAL A 190 2.36 6.28 8.92
C VAL A 190 1.65 7.64 8.89
N ALA A 191 1.26 8.15 7.72
CA ALA A 191 0.47 9.38 7.62
C ALA A 191 -0.87 9.27 8.36
N TYR A 192 -1.55 8.14 8.24
CA TYR A 192 -2.82 7.84 8.91
C TYR A 192 -2.66 7.88 10.42
N ALA A 193 -1.59 7.29 10.95
CA ALA A 193 -1.28 7.33 12.37
C ALA A 193 -0.93 8.74 12.84
N LEU A 194 -0.01 9.44 12.14
CA LEU A 194 0.42 10.80 12.47
C LEU A 194 -0.74 11.79 12.51
N LEU A 195 -1.68 11.70 11.58
CA LEU A 195 -2.85 12.58 11.53
C LEU A 195 -3.90 12.27 12.60
N ARG A 196 -3.79 11.16 13.34
CA ARG A 196 -4.78 10.75 14.33
C ARG A 196 -4.29 11.03 15.75
N LYS A 197 -4.97 11.94 16.43
CA LYS A 197 -4.71 12.37 17.81
C LYS A 197 -4.71 11.24 18.83
N ASP A 198 -5.40 10.13 18.53
CA ASP A 198 -5.44 8.96 19.41
C ASP A 198 -4.28 7.98 19.22
N PHE A 199 -3.44 8.18 18.20
CA PHE A 199 -2.18 7.45 18.03
C PHE A 199 -0.96 8.27 18.42
N THR A 200 -0.96 9.58 18.15
CA THR A 200 0.20 10.43 18.40
C THR A 200 -0.18 11.91 18.52
N PRO A 201 0.56 12.70 19.32
CA PRO A 201 0.34 14.13 19.44
C PRO A 201 0.86 14.95 18.24
N PHE A 202 1.58 14.35 17.29
CA PHE A 202 2.29 15.07 16.22
C PHE A 202 1.45 15.54 15.03
N GLY A 203 0.11 15.46 15.12
CA GLY A 203 -0.76 15.68 13.97
C GLY A 203 -0.68 17.08 13.37
N GLU A 204 -0.56 18.12 14.21
CA GLU A 204 -0.46 19.51 13.73
C GLU A 204 0.88 19.75 13.01
N GLU A 205 1.98 19.32 13.62
CA GLU A 205 3.32 19.47 13.08
C GLU A 205 3.52 18.67 11.79
N TYR A 206 3.00 17.43 11.76
CA TYR A 206 3.03 16.60 10.56
C TYR A 206 2.25 17.24 9.41
N ALA A 207 1.04 17.74 9.66
CA ALA A 207 0.23 18.37 8.62
C ALA A 207 0.88 19.64 8.04
N GLN A 208 1.71 20.35 8.83
CA GLN A 208 2.49 21.50 8.36
C GLN A 208 3.74 21.10 7.57
N ALA A 209 4.40 20.00 7.96
CA ALA A 209 5.66 19.56 7.36
C ALA A 209 5.49 18.64 6.14
N ALA A 210 4.36 17.94 6.03
CA ALA A 210 4.11 16.97 4.97
C ALA A 210 4.03 17.64 3.59
N ASN A 211 4.45 16.90 2.57
CA ASN A 211 4.25 17.31 1.19
C ASN A 211 2.76 17.60 0.92
N PRO A 212 2.37 18.80 0.44
CA PRO A 212 0.96 19.17 0.35
C PRO A 212 0.14 18.23 -0.54
N ALA A 213 0.71 17.78 -1.66
CA ALA A 213 0.02 16.89 -2.60
C ALA A 213 -0.16 15.49 -2.01
N PHE A 214 0.85 14.97 -1.30
CA PHE A 214 0.73 13.70 -0.58
C PHE A 214 -0.27 13.78 0.57
N LEU A 215 -0.22 14.85 1.37
CA LEU A 215 -1.16 15.09 2.47
C LEU A 215 -2.62 15.14 1.99
N GLU A 216 -2.88 15.80 0.85
CA GLU A 216 -4.20 15.79 0.20
C GLU A 216 -4.69 14.37 -0.09
N ARG A 217 -3.83 13.53 -0.69
CA ARG A 217 -4.18 12.14 -1.01
C ARG A 217 -4.40 11.31 0.25
N ALA A 218 -3.57 11.48 1.28
CA ALA A 218 -3.74 10.81 2.57
C ALA A 218 -5.07 11.19 3.23
N LEU A 219 -5.40 12.49 3.29
CA LEU A 219 -6.67 12.96 3.86
C LEU A 219 -7.85 12.46 3.04
N LYS A 220 -7.77 12.50 1.70
CA LYS A 220 -8.81 11.95 0.82
C LYS A 220 -9.03 10.46 1.09
N GLY A 221 -7.98 9.67 1.26
CA GLY A 221 -8.09 8.27 1.66
C GLY A 221 -8.76 8.06 3.02
N ILE A 222 -8.40 8.86 4.03
CA ILE A 222 -9.02 8.81 5.38
C ILE A 222 -10.51 9.15 5.30
N VAL A 223 -10.87 10.23 4.60
CA VAL A 223 -12.24 10.69 4.41
C VAL A 223 -13.05 9.62 3.64
N ALA A 224 -12.49 9.07 2.55
CA ALA A 224 -13.11 8.00 1.77
C ALA A 224 -13.42 6.77 2.63
N MET A 225 -12.45 6.28 3.41
CA MET A 225 -12.65 5.12 4.31
C MET A 225 -13.76 5.38 5.33
N ARG A 226 -13.99 6.63 5.73
CA ARG A 226 -15.08 6.99 6.65
C ARG A 226 -16.44 7.03 5.97
N PHE A 227 -16.53 7.57 4.76
CA PHE A 227 -17.82 7.93 4.15
C PHE A 227 -18.30 7.01 3.02
N ALA A 228 -17.45 6.12 2.48
CA ALA A 228 -17.85 5.23 1.38
C ALA A 228 -19.06 4.32 1.71
N GLY A 229 -19.29 4.03 3.00
CA GLY A 229 -20.43 3.24 3.47
C GLY A 229 -21.60 4.05 4.07
N ALA A 230 -21.53 5.39 4.09
CA ALA A 230 -22.53 6.23 4.76
C ALA A 230 -23.89 6.18 4.05
N LYS A 231 -24.99 5.95 4.79
CA LYS A 231 -26.32 5.70 4.21
C LYS A 231 -27.28 6.90 4.31
N GLY A 232 -26.86 7.99 4.95
CA GLY A 232 -27.68 9.19 5.06
C GLY A 232 -27.06 10.28 5.92
N GLN A 233 -27.81 11.37 6.09
CA GLN A 233 -27.31 12.59 6.75
C GLN A 233 -26.84 12.37 8.19
N SER A 234 -27.47 11.46 8.94
CA SER A 234 -27.05 11.13 10.30
C SER A 234 -25.65 10.52 10.35
N ASP A 235 -25.34 9.60 9.41
CA ASP A 235 -24.00 8.99 9.30
C ASP A 235 -22.96 10.03 8.87
N VAL A 236 -23.36 10.94 7.98
CA VAL A 236 -22.50 12.05 7.52
C VAL A 236 -22.12 12.96 8.70
N ILE A 237 -23.10 13.42 9.48
CA ILE A 237 -22.86 14.29 10.65
C ILE A 237 -21.92 13.60 11.65
N LYS A 238 -22.28 12.37 12.08
CA LYS A 238 -21.46 11.59 13.02
C LYS A 238 -20.07 11.29 12.45
N GLY A 239 -19.96 11.12 11.14
CA GLY A 239 -18.69 10.90 10.47
C GLY A 239 -17.79 12.12 10.51
N THR A 240 -18.34 13.29 10.19
CA THR A 240 -17.62 14.56 10.21
C THR A 240 -17.20 14.92 11.63
N GLU A 241 -18.09 14.80 12.62
CA GLU A 241 -17.76 15.03 14.03
C GLU A 241 -16.62 14.12 14.51
N ARG A 242 -16.68 12.83 14.16
CA ARG A 242 -15.62 11.88 14.52
C ARG A 242 -14.28 12.22 13.87
N LEU A 243 -14.27 12.65 12.60
CA LEU A 243 -13.03 13.07 11.96
C LEU A 243 -12.48 14.34 12.60
N LYS A 244 -13.31 15.32 12.97
CA LYS A 244 -12.86 16.53 13.67
C LYS A 244 -12.31 16.24 15.07
N GLU A 245 -12.88 15.26 15.75
CA GLU A 245 -12.37 14.78 17.04
C GLU A 245 -10.97 14.15 16.88
N LEU A 246 -10.79 13.33 15.84
CA LEU A 246 -9.57 12.55 15.65
C LEU A 246 -8.43 13.29 14.94
N LEU A 247 -8.75 14.19 14.00
CA LEU A 247 -7.77 14.85 13.14
C LEU A 247 -7.32 16.21 13.71
N PRO A 248 -6.11 16.69 13.37
CA PRO A 248 -5.64 18.04 13.72
C PRO A 248 -6.56 19.13 13.17
N GLU A 249 -6.68 20.24 13.89
CA GLU A 249 -7.60 21.33 13.53
C GLU A 249 -7.25 21.94 12.18
N ILE A 250 -5.96 21.98 11.82
CA ILE A 250 -5.45 22.52 10.54
C ILE A 250 -6.01 21.82 9.29
N VAL A 251 -6.61 20.62 9.42
CA VAL A 251 -7.22 19.89 8.28
C VAL A 251 -8.74 19.82 8.33
N HIS A 252 -9.39 20.44 9.33
CA HIS A 252 -10.84 20.30 9.52
C HIS A 252 -11.67 20.90 8.39
N ASP A 253 -11.19 21.99 7.79
CA ASP A 253 -11.82 22.68 6.67
C ASP A 253 -11.77 21.87 5.37
N ARG A 254 -10.84 20.92 5.24
CA ARG A 254 -10.69 20.03 4.08
C ARG A 254 -11.62 18.83 4.10
N ILE A 255 -12.13 18.43 5.27
CA ILE A 255 -12.96 17.21 5.42
C ILE A 255 -14.21 17.27 4.54
N GLU A 256 -14.94 18.38 4.57
CA GLU A 256 -16.21 18.51 3.85
C GLU A 256 -16.03 18.63 2.33
N PRO A 257 -15.10 19.46 1.80
CA PRO A 257 -14.75 19.45 0.37
C PRO A 257 -14.36 18.05 -0.14
N LEU A 258 -13.45 17.36 0.56
CA LEU A 258 -13.02 16.01 0.19
C LEU A 258 -14.17 15.00 0.20
N ARG A 259 -15.10 15.12 1.15
CA ARG A 259 -16.31 14.31 1.20
C ARG A 259 -17.23 14.58 0.01
N GLN A 260 -17.34 15.85 -0.42
CA GLN A 260 -18.20 16.22 -1.54
C GLN A 260 -17.63 15.79 -2.90
N GLU A 261 -16.30 15.66 -3.04
CA GLU A 261 -15.69 15.09 -4.25
C GLU A 261 -16.23 13.69 -4.57
N GLY A 262 -16.50 12.88 -3.54
CA GLY A 262 -17.13 11.56 -3.70
C GLY A 262 -16.35 10.58 -4.57
N ASP A 263 -15.06 10.81 -4.80
CA ASP A 263 -14.19 9.97 -5.63
C ASP A 263 -13.61 8.81 -4.80
N TRP A 264 -14.49 7.89 -4.41
CA TRP A 264 -14.13 6.63 -3.76
C TRP A 264 -14.91 5.47 -4.36
N VAL A 265 -14.36 4.26 -4.20
CA VAL A 265 -14.96 3.05 -4.72
C VAL A 265 -16.33 2.73 -4.09
N ASP A 266 -17.30 2.26 -4.89
CA ASP A 266 -18.48 1.56 -4.37
C ASP A 266 -18.08 0.11 -4.10
N TYR A 267 -17.93 -0.23 -2.82
CA TYR A 267 -17.55 -1.57 -2.39
C TYR A 267 -18.48 -2.67 -2.93
N LYS A 268 -19.73 -2.35 -3.28
CA LYS A 268 -20.70 -3.34 -3.80
C LYS A 268 -20.31 -3.86 -5.18
N GLU A 269 -19.59 -3.07 -5.97
CA GLU A 269 -19.10 -3.50 -7.29
C GLU A 269 -18.07 -4.63 -7.19
N PHE A 270 -17.49 -4.81 -6.01
CA PHE A 270 -16.41 -5.77 -5.79
C PHE A 270 -16.84 -6.95 -4.93
N ARG A 271 -18.03 -6.98 -4.32
CA ARG A 271 -18.44 -8.04 -3.39
C ARG A 271 -18.68 -9.40 -4.05
#